data_AF-A8M9F9-F1
#
_entry.id   AF-A8M9F9-F1
#
_cell.length_a   1.000
_cell.length_b   1.000
_cell.length_c   1.000
_cell.angle_alpha   90.00
_cell.angle_beta   90.00
_cell.angle_gamma   90.00
#
_symmetry.space_group_name_H-M   'P 1'
#
loop_
_entity.id
_entity.type
_entity.pdbx_description
1 polymer ?
#
loop_
_entity_poly.entity_id
_entity_poly.type
_entity_poly.pdbx_seq_one_letter_code
_entity_poly.pdbx_strand_id
1 'polypeptide(L)'
;MALVINLRSDWWLSLYEFTRILHHKLGDSLIMVIGSQNGEPILNDTNTLVVVRSIDDNVKLSAAEAALKVNDKFKNTISYMITTEDDKETISKFIHISPEDWSDYEDALREFKQLLKENLGDELTSIIALPKGIFINESNVLVIVNEIKNDVRLKVAKAALEVNDKFKSTISYMIVDKGDHDIISKFREIGQVN
;
A
#
# COMPACT_ATOMS: atom_id res chain seq x y z
N MET A 1 6.63 4.58 -4.84
CA MET A 1 6.33 3.16 -4.60
C MET A 1 6.07 2.98 -3.11
N ALA A 2 4.81 2.76 -2.73
CA ALA A 2 4.43 2.38 -1.37
C ALA A 2 4.15 0.87 -1.38
N LEU A 3 4.92 0.12 -0.59
CA LEU A 3 4.81 -1.33 -0.48
C LEU A 3 4.25 -1.63 0.90
N VAL A 4 3.07 -2.24 0.95
CA VAL A 4 2.39 -2.66 2.18
C VAL A 4 2.97 -4.04 2.57
N ILE A 5 3.83 -4.11 3.61
CA ILE A 5 4.37 -5.35 4.17
C ILE A 5 4.13 -5.47 5.68
N ASN A 6 3.12 -6.23 6.11
CA ASN A 6 3.03 -6.61 7.51
C ASN A 6 3.97 -7.80 7.78
N LEU A 7 5.21 -7.54 8.22
CA LEU A 7 6.25 -8.58 8.38
C LEU A 7 5.98 -9.63 9.47
N ARG A 8 4.80 -9.64 10.13
CA ARG A 8 4.46 -10.60 11.19
C ARG A 8 3.57 -11.76 10.74
N SER A 9 2.91 -11.64 9.58
CA SER A 9 2.10 -12.73 9.04
C SER A 9 2.84 -13.45 7.91
N ASP A 10 2.76 -14.80 7.91
CA ASP A 10 3.32 -15.64 6.84
C ASP A 10 2.83 -15.18 5.47
N TRP A 11 1.60 -14.65 5.37
CA TRP A 11 1.03 -14.14 4.12
C TRP A 11 1.83 -12.96 3.59
N TRP A 12 2.07 -11.96 4.42
CA TRP A 12 2.79 -10.76 4.03
C TRP A 12 4.28 -11.02 3.80
N LEU A 13 4.88 -11.98 4.51
CA LEU A 13 6.23 -12.47 4.19
C LEU A 13 6.27 -13.14 2.82
N SER A 14 5.24 -13.92 2.48
CA SER A 14 5.08 -14.52 1.15
C SER A 14 4.94 -13.46 0.07
N LEU A 15 4.05 -12.47 0.28
CA LEU A 15 3.82 -11.37 -0.65
C LEU A 15 5.07 -10.50 -0.84
N TYR A 16 5.81 -10.24 0.24
CA TYR A 16 7.08 -9.52 0.17
C TYR A 16 8.12 -10.26 -0.68
N GLU A 17 8.32 -11.55 -0.43
CA GLU A 17 9.27 -12.35 -1.21
C GLU A 17 8.85 -12.48 -2.68
N PHE A 18 7.55 -12.64 -2.93
CA PHE A 18 6.97 -12.66 -4.27
C PHE A 18 7.28 -11.34 -4.99
N THR A 19 6.97 -10.22 -4.36
CA THR A 19 7.23 -8.88 -4.91
C THR A 19 8.72 -8.64 -5.15
N ARG A 20 9.59 -9.07 -4.23
CA ARG A 20 11.04 -8.95 -4.36
C ARG A 20 11.58 -9.73 -5.56
N ILE A 21 11.10 -10.96 -5.78
CA ILE A 21 11.48 -11.77 -6.94
C ILE A 21 11.02 -11.10 -8.24
N LEU A 22 9.78 -10.61 -8.29
CA LEU A 22 9.25 -9.92 -9.47
C LEU A 22 10.00 -8.65 -9.78
N HIS A 23 10.28 -7.83 -8.77
CA HIS A 23 11.07 -6.61 -8.96
C HIS A 23 12.45 -6.92 -9.55
N HIS A 24 13.11 -7.99 -9.09
CA HIS A 24 14.41 -8.38 -9.63
C HIS A 24 14.34 -8.89 -11.09
N LYS A 25 13.26 -9.59 -11.46
CA LYS A 25 13.08 -10.15 -12.81
C LYS A 25 12.54 -9.16 -13.84
N LEU A 26 11.66 -8.26 -13.41
CA LEU A 26 10.88 -7.39 -14.30
C LEU A 26 11.34 -5.94 -14.28
N GLY A 27 12.06 -5.50 -13.24
CA GLY A 27 12.54 -4.13 -13.13
C GLY A 27 11.42 -3.11 -13.36
N ASP A 28 11.65 -2.19 -14.30
CA ASP A 28 10.72 -1.10 -14.62
C ASP A 28 9.41 -1.54 -15.28
N SER A 29 9.33 -2.79 -15.77
CA SER A 29 8.10 -3.34 -16.33
C SER A 29 7.07 -3.68 -15.24
N LEU A 30 7.51 -3.88 -13.98
CA LEU A 30 6.62 -4.07 -12.85
C LEU A 30 6.15 -2.72 -12.31
N ILE A 31 4.84 -2.48 -12.35
CA ILE A 31 4.23 -1.27 -11.83
C ILE A 31 3.93 -1.41 -10.34
N MET A 32 3.20 -2.47 -9.96
CA MET A 32 2.89 -2.77 -8.56
C MET A 32 2.43 -4.21 -8.35
N VAL A 33 2.43 -4.64 -7.09
CA VAL A 33 1.83 -5.89 -6.62
C VAL A 33 0.84 -5.55 -5.52
N ILE A 34 -0.40 -5.98 -5.65
CA ILE A 34 -1.48 -5.74 -4.68
C ILE A 34 -1.89 -7.10 -4.10
N GLY A 35 -1.62 -7.33 -2.83
CA GLY A 35 -2.10 -8.52 -2.11
C GLY A 35 -3.38 -8.22 -1.35
N SER A 36 -4.25 -9.21 -1.21
CA SER A 36 -5.44 -9.13 -0.38
C SER A 36 -5.10 -9.05 1.11
N GLN A 37 -6.07 -8.61 1.90
CA GLN A 37 -5.96 -8.68 3.35
C GLN A 37 -5.94 -10.15 3.78
N ASN A 38 -4.86 -10.54 4.48
CA ASN A 38 -4.65 -11.89 5.03
C ASN A 38 -4.58 -13.05 4.02
N GLY A 39 -4.49 -12.79 2.72
CA GLY A 39 -4.36 -13.83 1.69
C GLY A 39 -5.68 -14.40 1.21
N GLU A 40 -6.80 -13.83 1.63
CA GLU A 40 -8.14 -14.20 1.18
C GLU A 40 -8.33 -13.88 -0.32
N PRO A 41 -8.98 -14.76 -1.11
CA PRO A 41 -9.25 -14.45 -2.49
C PRO A 41 -10.16 -13.23 -2.68
N ILE A 42 -9.82 -12.42 -3.67
CA ILE A 42 -10.51 -11.20 -4.07
C ILE A 42 -11.38 -11.43 -5.30
N LEU A 43 -10.81 -12.05 -6.33
CA LEU A 43 -11.46 -12.22 -7.63
C LEU A 43 -11.03 -13.55 -8.22
N ASN A 44 -11.97 -14.43 -8.58
CA ASN A 44 -11.69 -15.71 -9.23
C ASN A 44 -10.56 -16.50 -8.52
N ASP A 45 -10.70 -16.70 -7.21
CA ASP A 45 -9.70 -17.39 -6.37
C ASP A 45 -8.30 -16.75 -6.35
N THR A 46 -8.17 -15.50 -6.84
CA THR A 46 -6.93 -14.73 -6.87
C THR A 46 -6.84 -13.85 -5.62
N ASN A 47 -5.73 -13.95 -4.89
CA ASN A 47 -5.44 -13.11 -3.73
C ASN A 47 -4.32 -12.08 -3.99
N THR A 48 -3.68 -12.12 -5.17
CA THR A 48 -2.61 -11.19 -5.54
C THR A 48 -2.81 -10.66 -6.98
N LEU A 49 -2.78 -9.35 -7.16
CA LEU A 49 -2.75 -8.73 -8.49
C LEU A 49 -1.35 -8.20 -8.79
N VAL A 50 -0.80 -8.61 -9.92
CA VAL A 50 0.47 -8.11 -10.46
C VAL A 50 0.14 -7.14 -11.60
N VAL A 51 0.50 -5.87 -11.43
CA VAL A 51 0.28 -4.83 -12.42
C VAL A 51 1.59 -4.54 -13.14
N VAL A 52 1.57 -4.59 -14.47
CA VAL A 52 2.74 -4.37 -15.34
C VAL A 52 2.44 -3.33 -16.42
N ARG A 53 3.48 -2.82 -17.08
CA ARG A 53 3.31 -1.93 -18.26
C ARG A 53 2.71 -2.65 -19.46
N SER A 54 3.14 -3.88 -19.70
CA SER A 54 2.67 -4.72 -20.81
C SER A 54 2.75 -6.18 -20.41
N ILE A 55 1.78 -6.98 -20.85
CA ILE A 55 1.76 -8.42 -20.59
C ILE A 55 2.45 -9.13 -21.76
N ASP A 56 3.62 -9.68 -21.49
CA ASP A 56 4.37 -10.55 -22.40
C ASP A 56 4.69 -11.90 -21.73
N ASP A 57 5.27 -12.83 -22.49
CA ASP A 57 5.58 -14.17 -21.98
C ASP A 57 6.67 -14.17 -20.91
N ASN A 58 7.58 -13.19 -20.91
CA ASN A 58 8.57 -13.03 -19.85
C ASN A 58 7.92 -12.61 -18.53
N VAL A 59 6.93 -11.72 -18.57
CA VAL A 59 6.11 -11.34 -17.42
C VAL A 59 5.37 -12.55 -16.86
N LYS A 60 4.68 -13.31 -17.72
CA LYS A 60 3.95 -14.52 -17.31
C LYS A 60 4.87 -15.55 -16.66
N LEU A 61 6.00 -15.84 -17.31
CA LEU A 61 6.98 -16.81 -16.80
C LEU A 61 7.58 -16.35 -15.47
N SER A 62 7.94 -15.06 -15.36
CA SER A 62 8.48 -14.50 -14.14
C SER A 62 7.50 -14.57 -12.97
N ALA A 63 6.21 -14.29 -13.22
CA ALA A 63 5.14 -14.41 -12.24
C ALA A 63 4.93 -15.85 -11.78
N ALA A 64 4.88 -16.81 -12.72
CA ALA A 64 4.74 -18.22 -12.40
C ALA A 64 5.92 -18.75 -11.56
N GLU A 65 7.15 -18.45 -11.97
CA GLU A 65 8.35 -18.87 -11.24
C GLU A 65 8.44 -18.24 -9.85
N ALA A 66 8.05 -16.97 -9.71
CA ALA A 66 8.01 -16.30 -8.42
C ALA A 66 6.97 -16.95 -7.50
N ALA A 67 5.77 -17.23 -8.01
CA ALA A 67 4.69 -17.85 -7.24
C ALA A 67 5.08 -19.26 -6.78
N LEU A 68 5.61 -20.09 -7.68
CA LEU A 68 6.11 -21.43 -7.34
C LEU A 68 7.15 -21.38 -6.22
N LYS A 69 8.16 -20.51 -6.38
CA LYS A 69 9.25 -20.38 -5.41
C LYS A 69 8.76 -19.93 -4.03
N VAL A 70 7.76 -19.06 -3.97
CA VAL A 70 7.18 -18.58 -2.72
C VAL A 70 6.27 -19.64 -2.11
N ASN A 71 5.42 -20.28 -2.90
CA ASN A 71 4.48 -21.30 -2.44
C ASN A 71 5.18 -22.58 -1.93
N ASP A 72 6.39 -22.88 -2.44
CA ASP A 72 7.24 -23.94 -1.89
C ASP A 72 7.87 -23.57 -0.53
N LYS A 73 8.05 -22.27 -0.26
CA LYS A 73 8.76 -21.76 0.92
C LYS A 73 7.82 -21.41 2.08
N PHE A 74 6.60 -20.97 1.79
CA PHE A 74 5.65 -20.45 2.78
C PHE A 74 4.36 -21.25 2.80
N LYS A 75 3.66 -21.23 3.94
CA LYS A 75 2.38 -21.95 4.10
C LYS A 75 1.22 -21.30 3.32
N ASN A 76 1.27 -19.98 3.14
CA ASN A 76 0.25 -19.27 2.40
C ASN A 76 0.53 -19.35 0.90
N THR A 77 -0.52 -19.59 0.13
CA THR A 77 -0.43 -19.70 -1.33
C THR A 77 -0.66 -18.33 -1.97
N ILE A 78 0.30 -17.88 -2.76
CA ILE A 78 0.12 -16.80 -3.73
C ILE A 78 -0.67 -17.37 -4.91
N SER A 79 -1.90 -16.91 -5.07
CA SER A 79 -2.72 -17.09 -6.26
C SER A 79 -2.81 -15.74 -6.96
N TYR A 80 -2.20 -15.63 -8.15
CA TYR A 80 -1.97 -14.35 -8.78
C TYR A 80 -2.70 -14.18 -10.12
N MET A 81 -3.04 -12.93 -10.43
CA MET A 81 -3.49 -12.47 -11.74
C MET A 81 -2.53 -11.39 -12.22
N ILE A 82 -2.33 -11.31 -13.54
CA ILE A 82 -1.51 -10.25 -14.15
C ILE A 82 -2.45 -9.32 -14.91
N THR A 83 -2.32 -8.02 -14.70
CA THR A 83 -3.02 -7.01 -15.49
C THR A 83 -2.07 -5.88 -15.90
N THR A 84 -2.57 -4.97 -16.74
CA THR A 84 -1.85 -3.74 -17.13
C THR A 84 -2.29 -2.56 -16.29
N GLU A 85 -1.47 -1.52 -16.23
CA GLU A 85 -1.81 -0.27 -15.52
C GLU A 85 -3.07 0.44 -16.05
N ASP A 86 -3.51 0.11 -17.26
CA ASP A 86 -4.72 0.65 -17.90
C ASP A 86 -6.02 -0.04 -17.42
N ASP A 87 -5.94 -1.23 -16.82
CA ASP A 87 -7.10 -1.97 -16.33
C ASP A 87 -7.55 -1.47 -14.95
N LYS A 88 -8.11 -0.25 -14.95
CA LYS A 88 -8.56 0.42 -13.73
C LYS A 88 -9.64 -0.36 -12.99
N GLU A 89 -10.48 -1.13 -13.68
CA GLU A 89 -11.56 -1.89 -13.07
C GLU A 89 -11.04 -3.06 -12.23
N THR A 90 -10.10 -3.85 -12.75
CA THR A 90 -9.50 -4.95 -11.99
C THR A 90 -8.66 -4.40 -10.83
N ILE A 91 -7.87 -3.34 -11.08
CA ILE A 91 -7.08 -2.67 -10.04
C ILE A 91 -8.00 -2.16 -8.93
N SER A 92 -9.11 -1.50 -9.27
CA SER A 92 -10.05 -0.98 -8.28
C SER A 92 -10.65 -2.10 -7.44
N LYS A 93 -10.98 -3.27 -8.02
CA LYS A 93 -11.49 -4.42 -7.24
C LYS A 93 -10.47 -4.90 -6.21
N PHE A 94 -9.19 -4.94 -6.56
CA PHE A 94 -8.14 -5.32 -5.61
C PHE A 94 -7.86 -4.25 -4.54
N ILE A 95 -8.10 -2.98 -4.86
CA ILE A 95 -7.96 -1.87 -3.90
C ILE A 95 -9.21 -1.71 -3.00
N HIS A 96 -10.41 -1.98 -3.51
CA HIS A 96 -11.69 -1.70 -2.85
C HIS A 96 -12.22 -2.84 -1.96
N ILE A 97 -11.48 -3.95 -1.78
CA ILE A 97 -11.91 -5.04 -0.86
C ILE A 97 -11.41 -4.76 0.56
N SER A 98 -11.83 -3.61 1.05
CA SER A 98 -12.31 -3.53 2.42
C SER A 98 -13.59 -2.72 2.36
N PRO A 99 -14.77 -3.26 2.73
CA PRO A 99 -15.79 -2.38 3.25
C PRO A 99 -15.15 -1.74 4.47
N GLU A 100 -14.73 -0.49 4.37
CA GLU A 100 -14.01 0.16 5.46
C GLU A 100 -14.96 0.28 6.64
N ASP A 101 -14.80 -0.63 7.59
CA ASP A 101 -15.33 -0.47 8.92
C ASP A 101 -14.57 0.70 9.56
N TRP A 102 -15.08 1.90 9.31
CA TRP A 102 -14.54 3.17 9.81
C TRP A 102 -14.82 3.41 11.31
N SER A 103 -15.27 2.38 12.03
CA SER A 103 -15.63 2.49 13.45
C SER A 103 -14.46 2.95 14.31
N ASP A 104 -13.23 2.57 13.95
CA ASP A 104 -12.01 2.87 14.67
C ASP A 104 -11.08 3.88 13.98
N TYR A 105 -11.57 4.62 12.97
CA TYR A 105 -10.73 5.50 12.14
C TYR A 105 -9.99 6.57 12.95
N GLU A 106 -10.65 7.15 13.95
CA GLU A 106 -10.03 8.19 14.80
C GLU A 106 -8.90 7.61 15.65
N ASP A 107 -9.06 6.38 16.14
CA ASP A 107 -8.03 5.68 16.90
C ASP A 107 -6.87 5.27 15.99
N ALA A 108 -7.16 4.77 14.79
CA ALA A 108 -6.17 4.44 13.76
C ALA A 108 -5.35 5.69 13.36
N LEU A 109 -6.01 6.81 13.12
CA LEU A 109 -5.35 8.09 12.83
C LEU A 109 -4.48 8.58 13.99
N ARG A 110 -4.95 8.42 15.24
CA ARG A 110 -4.20 8.81 16.43
C ARG A 110 -2.92 8.00 16.55
N GLU A 111 -3.01 6.68 16.42
CA GLU A 111 -1.85 5.78 16.44
C GLU A 111 -0.88 6.11 15.30
N PHE A 112 -1.39 6.29 14.07
CA PHE A 112 -0.56 6.63 12.92
C PHE A 112 0.20 7.94 13.14
N LYS A 113 -0.50 8.99 13.59
CA LYS A 113 0.12 10.29 13.92
C LYS A 113 1.19 10.15 15.01
N GLN A 114 0.96 9.30 16.01
CA GLN A 114 1.94 9.05 17.07
C GLN A 114 3.19 8.35 16.53
N LEU A 115 3.03 7.25 15.80
CA LEU A 115 4.15 6.52 15.19
C LEU A 115 4.96 7.41 14.26
N LEU A 116 4.31 8.27 13.47
CA LEU A 116 5.04 9.20 12.59
C LEU A 116 5.84 10.23 13.38
N LYS A 117 5.28 10.80 14.46
CA LYS A 117 6.01 11.74 15.33
C LYS A 117 7.25 11.09 15.95
N GLU A 118 7.10 9.86 16.46
CA GLU A 118 8.18 9.12 17.11
C GLU A 118 9.29 8.73 16.12
N ASN A 119 8.92 8.32 14.90
CA ASN A 119 9.88 7.76 13.93
C ASN A 119 10.53 8.81 13.01
N LEU A 120 9.83 9.92 12.70
CA LEU A 120 10.32 10.96 11.81
C LEU A 120 10.89 12.16 12.56
N GLY A 121 10.42 12.44 13.78
CA GLY A 121 10.85 13.60 14.55
C GLY A 121 10.75 14.90 13.73
N ASP A 122 11.87 15.60 13.62
CA ASP A 122 11.96 16.90 12.93
C ASP A 122 11.75 16.83 11.41
N GLU A 123 11.84 15.65 10.79
CA GLU A 123 11.55 15.48 9.35
C GLU A 123 10.05 15.63 9.05
N LEU A 124 9.18 15.37 10.03
CA LEU A 124 7.74 15.49 9.90
C LEU A 124 7.31 16.95 10.10
N THR A 125 6.74 17.56 9.06
CA THR A 125 6.21 18.93 9.15
C THR A 125 4.76 18.93 9.65
N SER A 126 3.89 18.13 9.03
CA SER A 126 2.48 18.04 9.43
C SER A 126 1.80 16.81 8.83
N ILE A 127 0.63 16.48 9.35
CA ILE A 127 -0.22 15.40 8.86
C ILE A 127 -1.63 15.97 8.67
N ILE A 128 -2.21 15.78 7.50
CA ILE A 128 -3.59 16.15 7.20
C ILE A 128 -4.36 14.87 6.93
N ALA A 129 -5.43 14.63 7.69
CA ALA A 129 -6.31 13.49 7.48
C ALA A 129 -7.64 13.98 6.90
N LEU A 130 -8.17 13.24 5.93
CA LEU A 130 -9.47 13.48 5.35
C LEU A 130 -10.57 12.87 6.24
N PRO A 131 -11.82 13.33 6.12
CA PRO A 131 -12.96 12.68 6.75
C PRO A 131 -13.10 11.21 6.33
N LYS A 132 -13.79 10.42 7.17
CA LYS A 132 -14.07 8.99 6.91
C LYS A 132 -14.67 8.80 5.51
N GLY A 133 -14.15 7.84 4.74
CA GLY A 133 -14.65 7.52 3.40
C GLY A 133 -14.20 8.49 2.30
N ILE A 134 -13.41 9.51 2.60
CA ILE A 134 -12.96 10.51 1.63
C ILE A 134 -11.50 10.26 1.25
N PHE A 135 -11.23 10.31 -0.05
CA PHE A 135 -9.91 10.07 -0.62
C PHE A 135 -9.57 11.14 -1.65
N ILE A 136 -8.30 11.54 -1.68
CA ILE A 136 -7.70 12.30 -2.78
C ILE A 136 -6.56 11.44 -3.31
N ASN A 137 -6.58 11.13 -4.60
CA ASN A 137 -5.58 10.23 -5.23
C ASN A 137 -5.39 8.94 -4.41
N GLU A 138 -6.51 8.29 -4.06
CA GLU A 138 -6.54 7.02 -3.31
C GLU A 138 -5.97 7.11 -1.88
N SER A 139 -5.67 8.31 -1.38
CA SER A 139 -5.11 8.53 -0.04
C SER A 139 -6.11 9.27 0.85
N ASN A 140 -6.28 8.81 2.09
CA ASN A 140 -7.07 9.49 3.13
C ASN A 140 -6.19 10.27 4.12
N VAL A 141 -4.86 10.12 4.04
CA VAL A 141 -3.90 10.89 4.84
C VAL A 141 -2.80 11.48 3.97
N LEU A 142 -2.49 12.75 4.16
CA LEU A 142 -1.32 13.43 3.61
C LEU A 142 -0.27 13.62 4.70
N VAL A 143 0.93 13.09 4.47
CA VAL A 143 2.11 13.26 5.32
C VAL A 143 3.04 14.27 4.66
N ILE A 144 3.23 15.40 5.32
CA ILE A 144 4.05 16.50 4.82
C ILE A 144 5.39 16.47 5.55
N VAL A 145 6.47 16.39 4.80
CA VAL A 145 7.84 16.26 5.33
C VAL A 145 8.75 17.37 4.80
N ASN A 146 9.91 17.57 5.43
CA ASN A 146 10.90 18.54 4.93
C ASN A 146 11.44 18.16 3.56
N GLU A 147 11.74 16.88 3.35
CA GLU A 147 12.29 16.34 2.10
C GLU A 147 11.91 14.85 1.95
N ILE A 148 11.55 14.42 0.74
CA ILE A 148 11.13 13.04 0.50
C ILE A 148 12.34 12.13 0.25
N LYS A 149 12.88 11.56 1.33
CA LYS A 149 13.99 10.58 1.31
C LYS A 149 13.49 9.14 1.42
N ASN A 150 14.31 8.18 1.00
CA ASN A 150 13.97 6.75 1.10
C ASN A 150 13.71 6.30 2.55
N ASP A 151 14.50 6.79 3.53
CA ASP A 151 14.28 6.48 4.95
C ASP A 151 12.91 6.99 5.45
N VAL A 152 12.52 8.21 5.05
CA VAL A 152 11.20 8.77 5.35
C VAL A 152 10.09 7.90 4.76
N ARG A 153 10.20 7.52 3.48
CA ARG A 153 9.23 6.65 2.81
C ARG A 153 9.06 5.32 3.56
N LEU A 154 10.17 4.71 3.98
CA LEU A 154 10.17 3.44 4.71
C LEU A 154 9.54 3.57 6.09
N LYS A 155 9.82 4.64 6.84
CA LYS A 155 9.24 4.90 8.16
C LYS A 155 7.74 5.13 8.09
N VAL A 156 7.28 5.93 7.12
CA VAL A 156 5.83 6.15 6.92
C VAL A 156 5.12 4.86 6.53
N ALA A 157 5.70 4.09 5.61
CA ALA A 157 5.14 2.79 5.22
C ALA A 157 5.00 1.85 6.42
N LYS A 158 6.06 1.70 7.22
CA LYS A 158 6.05 0.86 8.43
C LYS A 158 4.98 1.29 9.44
N ALA A 159 4.80 2.60 9.65
CA ALA A 159 3.78 3.11 10.55
C ALA A 159 2.37 2.80 10.05
N ALA A 160 2.10 3.01 8.75
CA ALA A 160 0.79 2.71 8.16
C ALA A 160 0.48 1.22 8.25
N LEU A 161 1.51 0.39 8.08
CA LEU A 161 1.41 -1.06 8.20
C LEU A 161 1.07 -1.53 9.60
N GLU A 162 1.76 -0.97 10.59
CA GLU A 162 1.50 -1.30 11.98
C GLU A 162 0.08 -0.89 12.40
N VAL A 163 -0.41 0.24 11.91
CA VAL A 163 -1.78 0.71 12.17
C VAL A 163 -2.81 -0.17 11.47
N ASN A 164 -2.64 -0.43 10.18
CA ASN A 164 -3.60 -1.22 9.40
C ASN A 164 -3.65 -2.70 9.82
N ASP A 165 -2.69 -3.18 10.61
CA ASP A 165 -2.74 -4.51 11.25
C ASP A 165 -3.54 -4.49 12.56
N LYS A 166 -3.55 -3.35 13.28
CA LYS A 166 -4.24 -3.18 14.57
C LYS A 166 -5.69 -2.75 14.42
N PHE A 167 -6.01 -2.00 13.37
CA PHE A 167 -7.30 -1.34 13.18
C PHE A 167 -7.98 -1.84 11.91
N LYS A 168 -9.31 -1.77 11.91
CA LYS A 168 -10.14 -2.14 10.76
C LYS A 168 -10.14 -1.04 9.69
N SER A 169 -10.07 0.22 10.13
CA SER A 169 -9.93 1.37 9.24
C SER A 169 -8.58 1.36 8.56
N THR A 170 -8.56 1.48 7.23
CA THR A 170 -7.31 1.53 6.47
C THR A 170 -6.78 2.96 6.44
N ILE A 171 -5.52 3.15 6.80
CA ILE A 171 -4.74 4.34 6.52
C ILE A 171 -4.06 4.17 5.16
N SER A 172 -4.50 4.96 4.18
CA SER A 172 -3.87 5.10 2.88
C SER A 172 -3.24 6.50 2.78
N TYR A 173 -1.94 6.55 2.50
CA TYR A 173 -1.18 7.78 2.67
C TYR A 173 -0.48 8.26 1.41
N MET A 174 -0.37 9.58 1.30
CA MET A 174 0.49 10.28 0.35
C MET A 174 1.59 11.01 1.12
N ILE A 175 2.82 10.98 0.59
CA ILE A 175 3.95 11.74 1.15
C ILE A 175 4.30 12.85 0.17
N VAL A 176 4.34 14.07 0.68
CA VAL A 176 4.77 15.26 -0.08
C VAL A 176 5.83 16.04 0.69
N ASP A 177 6.66 16.76 -0.04
CA ASP A 177 7.50 17.78 0.58
C ASP A 177 6.67 19.03 0.91
N LYS A 178 7.16 19.83 1.84
CA LYS A 178 6.49 21.07 2.28
C LYS A 178 6.31 22.14 1.19
N GLY A 179 6.98 22.01 0.05
CA GLY A 179 6.86 22.89 -1.11
C GLY A 179 5.75 22.49 -2.09
N ASP A 180 5.13 21.31 -1.94
CA ASP A 180 4.03 20.86 -2.79
C ASP A 180 2.69 21.54 -2.41
N HIS A 181 2.61 22.84 -2.71
CA HIS A 181 1.47 23.66 -2.33
C HIS A 181 0.14 23.21 -2.95
N ASP A 182 0.16 22.60 -4.14
CA ASP A 182 -1.03 22.19 -4.88
C ASP A 182 -1.72 20.98 -4.23
N ILE A 183 -0.96 19.97 -3.80
CA ILE A 183 -1.54 18.81 -3.10
C ILE A 183 -1.93 19.22 -1.68
N ILE A 184 -1.10 20.02 -1.00
CA ILE A 184 -1.38 20.48 0.37
C ILE A 184 -2.67 21.30 0.42
N SER A 185 -2.91 22.21 -0.53
CA SER A 185 -4.14 23.02 -0.57
C SER A 185 -5.37 22.13 -0.74
N LYS A 186 -5.36 21.20 -1.70
CA LYS A 186 -6.45 20.22 -1.92
C LYS A 186 -6.79 19.44 -0.67
N PHE A 187 -5.78 18.94 0.04
CA PHE A 187 -6.00 18.23 1.30
C PHE A 187 -6.50 19.14 2.42
N ARG A 188 -6.12 20.42 2.48
CA ARG A 188 -6.62 21.37 3.50
C ARG A 188 -8.05 21.84 3.27
N GLU A 189 -8.47 21.96 2.01
CA GLU A 189 -9.84 22.35 1.66
C GLU A 189 -10.87 21.32 2.14
N ILE A 190 -10.48 20.05 2.14
CA ILE A 190 -11.34 18.92 2.49
C ILE A 190 -11.05 18.38 3.90
N GLY A 191 -9.76 18.28 4.24
CA GLY A 191 -9.24 17.76 5.49
C GLY A 191 -9.23 18.82 6.57
N GLN A 192 -10.37 19.00 7.23
CA GLN A 192 -10.44 19.58 8.57
C GLN A 192 -11.27 18.66 9.46
N VAL A 193 -10.61 17.62 10.00
CA VAL A 193 -11.09 16.98 11.22
C VAL A 193 -10.38 17.69 12.37
N ASN A 194 -11.13 18.53 13.08
CA ASN A 194 -10.72 19.15 14.35
C ASN A 194 -10.44 18.08 15.40
#